data_AF-A0A9W4U3Q9-F1
#
_entry.id   AF-A0A9W4U3Q9-F1
#
_cell.length_a   1.000
_cell.length_b   1.000
_cell.length_c   1.000
_cell.angle_alpha   90.00
_cell.angle_beta   90.00
_cell.angle_gamma   90.00
#
_symmetry.space_group_name_H-M   'P 1'
#
loop_
_entity.id
_entity.type
_entity.pdbx_description
1 polymer ?
#
loop_
_entity_poly.entity_id
_entity_poly.type
_entity_poly.pdbx_seq_one_letter_code
_entity_poly.pdbx_strand_id
1 'polypeptide(L)' 'MTLLLDRRGADVQITQDVVVAATGNWDNGKDIIMFLLDRCGADVQITQDVVVAAAENGGNGMEIMTLILNRRGADV' A
#
# COMPACT_ATOMS: atom_id res chain seq x y z
N MET A 1 -0.21 -8.57 -10.36
CA MET A 1 -0.02 -7.10 -10.41
C MET A 1 1.26 -6.69 -11.13
N THR A 2 2.35 -7.46 -10.96
CA THR A 2 3.69 -7.19 -11.53
C THR A 2 3.69 -6.90 -13.03
N LEU A 3 3.12 -7.77 -13.86
CA LEU A 3 3.16 -7.60 -15.32
C LEU A 3 2.46 -6.31 -15.83
N LEU A 4 1.47 -5.79 -15.08
CA LEU A 4 0.78 -4.55 -15.44
C LEU A 4 1.64 -3.31 -15.11
N LEU A 5 2.19 -3.25 -13.89
CA LEU A 5 3.06 -2.15 -13.49
C LEU A 5 4.38 -2.15 -14.27
N ASP A 6 4.90 -3.31 -14.67
CA ASP A 6 6.14 -3.39 -15.46
C ASP A 6 5.96 -2.83 -16.87
N ARG A 7 4.76 -2.99 -17.45
CA ARG A 7 4.45 -2.51 -18.81
C ARG A 7 3.96 -1.06 -18.86
N ARG A 8 3.39 -0.57 -17.76
CA ARG A 8 2.69 0.72 -17.72
C ARG A 8 3.05 1.57 -16.50
N GLY A 9 4.19 1.32 -15.85
CA GLY A 9 4.50 1.83 -14.50
C GLY A 9 4.12 3.29 -14.25
N ALA A 10 4.50 4.21 -15.12
CA ALA A 10 4.16 5.63 -15.00
C ALA A 10 2.73 6.00 -15.46
N ASP A 11 2.08 5.16 -16.27
CA ASP A 11 0.71 5.34 -16.75
C ASP A 11 -0.34 4.80 -15.77
N VAL A 12 0.06 3.94 -14.81
CA VAL A 12 -0.87 3.34 -13.85
C VAL A 12 -0.90 4.21 -12.60
N GLN A 13 -1.94 5.02 -12.48
CA GLN A 13 -2.20 5.78 -11.27
C GLN A 13 -2.71 4.84 -10.16
N ILE A 14 -1.99 4.81 -9.04
CA ILE A 14 -2.43 4.11 -7.83
C ILE A 14 -3.33 5.07 -7.04
N THR A 15 -4.64 4.87 -7.16
CA THR A 15 -5.63 5.65 -6.42
C THR A 15 -5.72 5.18 -4.96
N GLN A 16 -6.18 6.07 -4.08
CA GLN A 16 -6.49 5.75 -2.69
C GLN A 16 -7.30 4.45 -2.53
N ASP A 17 -8.36 4.26 -3.32
CA ASP A 17 -9.23 3.08 -3.22
C ASP A 17 -8.50 1.76 -3.49
N VAL A 18 -7.48 1.78 -4.37
CA VAL A 18 -6.65 0.59 -4.65
C VAL A 18 -5.79 0.26 -3.44
N VAL A 19 -5.24 1.28 -2.79
CA VAL A 19 -4.44 1.11 -1.58
C VAL A 19 -5.32 0.59 -0.44
N VAL A 20 -6.52 1.15 -0.24
CA VAL A 20 -7.50 0.68 0.75
C VAL A 20 -7.91 -0.78 0.51
N ALA A 21 -8.20 -1.13 -0.74
CA ALA A 21 -8.54 -2.51 -1.10
C ALA A 21 -7.36 -3.47 -0.85
N ALA A 22 -6.12 -3.03 -1.10
CA ALA A 22 -4.92 -3.80 -0.79
C ALA A 22 -4.73 -3.99 0.72
N THR A 23 -4.92 -2.95 1.53
CA THR A 23 -4.87 -3.05 3.01
C THR A 23 -5.93 -3.96 3.57
N GLY A 24 -7.13 -4.03 2.96
CA GLY A 24 -8.20 -4.92 3.39
C GLY A 24 -7.99 -6.41 3.06
N ASN A 25 -6.93 -6.76 2.33
CA ASN A 25 -6.69 -8.16 1.95
C ASN A 25 -6.10 -8.95 3.12
N TRP A 26 -6.85 -9.95 3.60
CA TRP A 26 -6.50 -10.73 4.79
C TRP A 26 -5.22 -11.55 4.60
N ASP A 27 -5.10 -12.26 3.47
CA ASP A 27 -4.01 -13.22 3.28
C ASP A 27 -2.74 -12.54 2.79
N ASN A 28 -2.86 -11.63 1.81
CA ASN A 28 -1.70 -11.08 1.08
C ASN A 28 -1.58 -9.55 1.16
N GLY A 29 -2.35 -8.88 2.02
CA GLY A 29 -2.39 -7.41 2.08
C GLY A 29 -1.03 -6.77 2.31
N LYS A 30 -0.20 -7.38 3.17
CA LYS A 30 1.19 -6.93 3.40
C LYS A 30 2.02 -6.96 2.13
N ASP A 31 2.05 -8.08 1.42
CA ASP A 31 2.92 -8.24 0.25
C ASP A 31 2.48 -7.31 -0.89
N ILE A 32 1.16 -7.10 -1.03
CA ILE A 32 0.62 -6.15 -2.00
C ILE A 32 1.02 -4.72 -1.63
N ILE A 33 0.87 -4.30 -0.36
CA ILE A 33 1.25 -2.96 0.08
C ILE A 33 2.76 -2.73 -0.05
N MET A 34 3.59 -3.69 0.33
CA MET A 34 5.04 -3.63 0.15
C MET A 34 5.40 -3.45 -1.34
N PHE A 35 4.79 -4.24 -2.22
CA PHE A 35 5.02 -4.15 -3.66
C PHE A 35 4.60 -2.79 -4.26
N LEU A 36 3.46 -2.24 -3.82
CA LEU A 36 2.99 -0.93 -4.26
C LEU A 36 3.94 0.19 -3.77
N LEU A 37 4.39 0.14 -2.52
CA LEU A 37 5.32 1.11 -1.96
C LEU A 37 6.69 1.09 -2.66
N ASP A 38 7.19 -0.10 -3.04
CA ASP A 38 8.48 -0.25 -3.71
C ASP A 38 8.45 0.23 -5.18
N ARG A 39 7.34 -0.01 -5.89
CA ARG A 39 7.24 0.30 -7.33
C ARG A 39 6.65 1.67 -7.62
N CYS A 40 5.73 2.15 -6.79
CA CYS A 40 4.94 3.35 -7.01
C CYS A 40 5.11 4.37 -5.86
N GLY A 41 6.20 4.28 -5.09
CA GLY A 41 6.30 4.93 -3.77
C GLY A 41 5.93 6.40 -3.65
N ALA A 42 6.11 7.23 -4.69
CA ALA A 42 5.66 8.63 -4.69
C ALA A 42 4.17 8.81 -5.08
N ASP A 43 3.64 7.87 -5.86
CA ASP A 43 2.25 7.86 -6.34
C ASP A 43 1.29 7.20 -5.33
N VAL A 44 1.81 6.39 -4.40
CA VAL A 44 1.01 5.76 -3.34
C VAL A 44 0.64 6.81 -2.29
N GLN A 45 -0.60 7.30 -2.37
CA GLN A 45 -1.17 8.19 -1.37
C GLN A 45 -1.58 7.42 -0.13
N ILE A 46 -0.81 7.58 0.95
CA ILE A 46 -1.22 7.10 2.27
C ILE A 46 -2.19 8.12 2.86
N THR A 47 -3.48 7.79 2.90
CA THR A 47 -4.52 8.62 3.51
C THR A 47 -4.94 8.06 4.87
N GLN A 48 -5.80 8.81 5.57
CA GLN A 48 -6.39 8.34 6.83
C GLN A 48 -7.13 7.01 6.65
N ASP A 49 -7.88 6.86 5.56
CA ASP A 49 -8.66 5.64 5.30
C ASP A 49 -7.76 4.42 5.10
N VAL A 50 -6.59 4.58 4.49
CA VAL A 50 -5.59 3.51 4.36
C VAL A 50 -5.10 3.07 5.75
N VAL A 51 -4.85 4.02 6.64
CA VAL A 51 -4.40 3.74 8.01
C VAL A 51 -5.49 3.05 8.82
N VAL A 52 -6.75 3.50 8.70
CA VAL A 52 -7.90 2.87 9.36
C VAL A 52 -8.08 1.44 8.85
N ALA A 53 -8.07 1.23 7.53
CA ALA A 53 -8.19 -0.10 6.93
C ALA A 53 -7.05 -1.04 7.35
N ALA A 54 -5.82 -0.52 7.49
CA ALA A 54 -4.69 -1.29 8.02
C ALA A 54 -4.95 -1.69 9.48
N ALA A 55 -5.43 -0.77 10.32
CA ALA A 55 -5.72 -1.06 11.73
C ALA A 55 -6.87 -2.05 11.92
N GLU A 56 -7.84 -2.07 11.01
CA GLU A 56 -8.97 -3.02 11.01
C GLU A 56 -8.60 -4.40 10.45
N ASN A 57 -7.47 -4.54 9.75
CA ASN A 57 -7.04 -5.83 9.21
C ASN A 57 -6.44 -6.72 10.32
N GLY A 58 -7.23 -7.70 10.79
CA GLY A 58 -6.82 -8.64 11.83
C GLY A 58 -5.76 -9.67 11.41
N GLY A 59 -5.50 -9.84 10.12
CA GLY A 59 -4.48 -10.76 9.60
C GLY A 59 -3.10 -10.12 9.50
N ASN A 60 -3.01 -9.02 8.76
CA ASN A 60 -1.75 -8.36 8.38
C ASN A 60 -1.61 -6.92 8.90
N GLY A 61 -2.58 -6.41 9.66
CA GLY A 61 -2.69 -4.99 9.98
C GLY A 61 -1.47 -4.37 10.65
N MET A 62 -0.88 -5.06 11.64
CA MET A 62 0.34 -4.60 12.33
C MET A 62 1.54 -4.47 11.40
N GLU A 63 1.72 -5.43 10.49
CA GLU A 63 2.83 -5.43 9.55
C GLU A 63 2.64 -4.35 8.49
N ILE A 64 1.41 -4.16 8.01
CA ILE A 64 1.07 -3.09 7.08
C ILE A 64 1.27 -1.71 7.73
N MET A 65 0.84 -1.52 8.97
CA MET A 65 1.07 -0.28 9.73
C MET A 65 2.57 0.03 9.86
N THR A 66 3.39 -1.01 10.09
CA THR A 66 4.85 -0.88 10.17
C THR A 66 5.44 -0.42 8.83
N LEU A 67 5.00 -0.99 7.71
CA LEU A 67 5.44 -0.57 6.37
C LEU A 67 5.10 0.90 6.08
N ILE A 68 3.86 1.30 6.40
CA ILE A 68 3.38 2.68 6.19
C ILE A 68 4.19 3.68 7.03
N LEU A 69 4.42 3.39 8.31
CA LEU A 69 5.18 4.26 9.21
C LEU A 69 6.66 4.38 8.80
N ASN A 70 7.30 3.27 8.42
CA ASN A 70 8.68 3.28 7.96
C ASN A 70 8.88 4.14 6.72
N ARG A 71 7.85 4.24 5.86
CA ARG A 71 7.91 5.11 4.69
C ARG A 71 7.75 6.60 5.04
N ARG A 72 6.82 6.95 5.93
CA ARG A 72 6.66 8.35 6.38
C ARG A 72 7.80 8.87 7.24
N GLY A 73 8.50 7.99 7.96
CA GLY A 73 9.69 8.37 8.74
C GLY A 73 10.85 8.88 7.87
N ALA A 74 10.82 8.65 6.56
CA ALA A 74 11.81 9.15 5.60
C ALA A 74 11.46 10.54 5.01
N ASP A 75 10.28 11.09 5.30
CA ASP A 75 9.81 12.40 4.80
C ASP A 75 9.99 13.53 5.85
N VAL A 76 10.86 13.35 6.85
CA VAL A 76 11.18 14.34 7.92
C VAL A 76 12.61 14.85 7.80
#